data_AF-A0A1I2NHJ5-F1
#
_entry.id   AF-A0A1I2NHJ5-F1
#
_cell.length_a   1.000
_cell.length_b   1.000
_cell.length_c   1.000
_cell.angle_alpha   90.00
_cell.angle_beta   90.00
_cell.angle_gamma   90.00
#
_symmetry.space_group_name_H-M   'P 1'
#
loop_
_entity.id
_entity.type
_entity.pdbx_description
1 polymer ?
#
loop_
_entity_poly.entity_id
_entity_poly.type
_entity_poly.pdbx_seq_one_letter_code
_entity_poly.pdbx_strand_id
1 'polypeptide(L)'
;MTTKPELKLGSHLVPGLAAVALFVVMAAVFVTAAFPDPQGFADGANITASIGYAMFNLGFGDVAGESFLVAFILMGITLDVALDGALHLAKHEGDEGQTETVLLADGGRRLKNKLFDEGGDD
;
A
#
# COMPACT_ATOMS: atom_id res chain seq x y z
N MET A 1 22.19 -51.60 10.25
CA MET A 1 22.70 -51.43 8.88
C MET A 1 21.88 -50.32 8.26
N THR A 2 22.46 -49.15 7.99
CA THR A 2 21.75 -48.04 7.35
C THR A 2 22.04 -48.09 5.85
N THR A 3 20.99 -48.23 5.05
CA THR A 3 21.09 -48.29 3.59
C THR A 3 21.61 -46.95 3.08
N LYS A 4 22.63 -46.99 2.23
CA LYS A 4 23.23 -45.78 1.65
C LYS A 4 22.19 -45.13 0.71
N PRO A 5 21.95 -43.81 0.78
CA PRO A 5 21.04 -43.16 -0.14
C PRO A 5 21.60 -43.23 -1.56
N GLU A 6 20.81 -43.79 -2.48
CA GLU A 6 21.11 -43.85 -3.91
C GLU A 6 20.36 -42.73 -4.64
N LEU A 7 21.10 -41.99 -5.47
CA LEU A 7 20.54 -40.96 -6.33
C LEU A 7 19.69 -41.63 -7.41
N LYS A 8 18.38 -41.35 -7.40
CA LYS A 8 17.48 -41.76 -8.47
C LYS A 8 17.85 -40.95 -9.72
N LEU A 9 18.57 -41.59 -10.65
CA LEU A 9 18.85 -41.05 -11.98
C LEU A 9 17.94 -41.77 -12.98
N GLY A 10 17.04 -41.05 -13.63
CA GLY A 10 16.09 -41.63 -14.59
C GLY A 10 15.22 -40.58 -15.30
N SER A 11 14.18 -41.02 -16.00
CA SER A 11 13.31 -40.15 -16.82
C SER A 11 12.64 -38.98 -16.08
N HIS A 12 12.57 -39.03 -14.75
CA HIS A 12 12.08 -37.94 -13.90
C HIS A 12 13.05 -36.75 -13.80
N LEU A 13 14.29 -36.88 -14.30
CA LEU A 13 15.24 -35.78 -14.44
C LEU A 13 15.03 -34.99 -15.73
N VAL A 14 14.26 -35.49 -16.69
CA VAL A 14 13.98 -34.80 -17.96
C VAL A 14 13.39 -33.39 -17.75
N PRO A 15 12.40 -33.19 -16.85
CA PRO A 15 11.91 -31.84 -16.53
C PRO A 15 12.99 -30.94 -15.91
N GLY A 16 13.85 -31.49 -15.04
CA GLY A 16 14.95 -30.75 -14.44
C GLY A 16 16.00 -30.32 -15.46
N LEU A 17 16.35 -31.21 -16.39
CA LEU A 17 17.24 -30.92 -17.50
C LEU A 17 16.65 -29.86 -18.44
N ALA A 18 15.34 -29.93 -18.71
CA ALA A 18 14.65 -28.91 -19.51
C ALA A 18 14.69 -27.53 -18.82
N ALA A 19 14.54 -27.47 -17.50
CA ALA A 19 14.66 -26.24 -16.73
C ALA A 19 16.09 -25.67 -16.78
N VAL A 20 17.12 -26.51 -16.66
CA VAL A 20 18.53 -26.09 -16.79
C VAL A 20 18.81 -25.59 -18.21
N ALA A 21 18.29 -26.27 -19.23
CA ALA A 21 18.43 -25.83 -20.62
C ALA A 21 17.78 -24.46 -20.84
N LEU A 22 16.56 -24.25 -20.34
CA LEU A 22 15.87 -22.97 -20.41
C LEU A 22 16.65 -21.87 -19.67
N PHE A 23 17.18 -22.18 -18.48
CA PHE A 23 18.01 -21.24 -17.73
C PHE A 23 19.25 -20.81 -18.52
N VAL A 24 19.94 -21.75 -19.17
CA VAL A 24 21.10 -21.44 -20.01
C VAL A 24 20.71 -20.55 -21.19
N VAL A 25 19.58 -20.81 -21.83
CA VAL A 25 19.07 -19.94 -22.92
C VAL A 25 18.79 -18.53 -22.39
N MET A 26 18.08 -18.39 -21.27
CA MET A 26 17.78 -17.08 -20.68
C MET A 26 19.06 -16.34 -20.26
N ALA A 27 20.01 -17.04 -19.65
CA ALA A 27 21.30 -16.48 -19.28
C ALA A 27 22.09 -16.00 -20.51
N ALA A 28 22.12 -16.80 -21.58
CA ALA A 28 22.75 -16.42 -22.83
C ALA A 28 22.10 -15.17 -23.43
N VAL A 29 20.76 -15.12 -23.47
CA VAL A 29 20.01 -13.94 -23.95
C VAL A 29 20.36 -12.71 -23.12
N PHE A 30 20.37 -12.78 -21.79
CA PHE A 30 20.68 -11.63 -20.95
C PHE A 30 22.13 -11.15 -21.04
N VAL A 31 23.09 -12.07 -21.17
CA VAL A 31 24.51 -11.69 -21.32
C VAL A 31 24.79 -11.10 -22.70
N THR A 32 24.12 -11.60 -23.73
CA THR A 32 24.30 -11.14 -25.12
C THR A 32 23.40 -9.96 -25.49
N ALA A 33 22.43 -9.62 -24.65
CA ALA A 33 21.54 -8.50 -24.88
C ALA A 33 22.33 -7.19 -24.85
N ALA A 34 22.41 -6.53 -26.01
CA ALA A 34 22.89 -5.17 -26.12
C ALA A 34 21.71 -4.22 -25.93
N PHE A 35 21.75 -3.41 -24.88
CA PHE A 35 20.86 -2.27 -24.73
C PHE A 35 21.53 -1.04 -25.36
N PRO A 36 20.78 -0.22 -26.10
CA PRO A 36 21.25 1.12 -26.45
C PRO A 36 21.59 1.93 -25.20
N ASP A 37 22.32 3.04 -25.39
CA ASP A 37 22.55 3.99 -24.30
C ASP A 37 21.22 4.38 -23.66
N PRO A 38 21.14 4.44 -22.31
CA PRO A 38 19.90 4.76 -21.62
C PRO A 38 19.39 6.11 -22.11
N GLN A 39 18.27 6.08 -22.83
CA GLN A 39 17.53 7.26 -23.24
C GLN A 39 16.79 7.78 -22.00
N GLY A 40 17.46 8.65 -21.25
CA GLY A 40 16.81 9.47 -20.23
C GLY A 40 15.86 10.49 -20.85
N PHE A 41 15.20 11.28 -20.01
CA PHE A 41 14.48 12.45 -20.49
C PHE A 41 15.48 13.52 -20.97
N ALA A 42 15.03 14.40 -21.88
CA ALA A 42 15.84 15.50 -22.36
C ALA A 42 16.34 16.38 -21.21
N ASP A 43 17.54 16.95 -21.34
CA ASP A 43 18.10 17.87 -20.35
C ASP A 43 17.12 19.02 -20.08
N GLY A 44 16.79 19.22 -18.80
CA GLY A 44 15.88 20.27 -18.35
C GLY A 44 14.38 19.92 -18.41
N ALA A 45 13.99 18.73 -18.88
CA ALA A 45 12.60 18.30 -18.87
C ALA A 45 12.07 18.17 -17.44
N ASN A 46 11.00 18.91 -17.12
CA ASN A 46 10.42 18.85 -15.78
C ASN A 46 9.37 17.75 -15.71
N ILE A 47 9.79 16.58 -15.21
CA ILE A 47 8.94 15.39 -15.08
C ILE A 47 7.79 15.65 -14.10
N THR A 48 8.06 16.32 -12.99
CA THR A 48 7.04 16.64 -11.99
C THR A 48 5.95 17.53 -12.57
N ALA A 49 6.33 18.56 -13.35
CA ALA A 49 5.39 19.43 -14.03
C ALA A 49 4.59 18.66 -15.10
N SER A 50 5.27 17.83 -15.90
CA SER A 50 4.63 17.00 -16.94
C SER A 50 3.61 16.02 -16.35
N ILE A 51 3.91 15.40 -15.20
CA ILE A 51 2.95 14.57 -14.44
C ILE A 51 1.76 15.42 -13.99
N GLY A 52 1.99 16.59 -13.40
CA GLY A 52 0.92 17.50 -12.98
C GLY A 52 0.03 17.91 -14.15
N TYR A 53 0.60 18.22 -15.31
CA TYR A 53 -0.17 18.53 -16.52
C TYR A 53 -0.98 17.33 -17.01
N ALA A 54 -0.41 16.12 -17.01
CA ALA A 54 -1.12 14.89 -17.38
C ALA A 54 -2.30 14.58 -16.43
N MET A 55 -2.17 14.86 -15.13
CA MET A 55 -3.25 14.69 -14.14
C MET A 55 -4.48 15.56 -14.44
N PHE A 56 -4.28 16.74 -15.03
CA PHE A 56 -5.36 17.68 -15.35
C PHE A 56 -5.68 17.76 -16.85
N ASN A 57 -5.15 16.84 -17.66
CA ASN A 57 -5.30 16.84 -19.12
C ASN A 57 -4.83 18.15 -19.80
N LEU A 58 -3.68 18.67 -19.36
CA LEU A 58 -3.08 19.91 -19.87
C LEU A 58 -1.94 19.58 -20.85
N GLY A 59 -1.92 20.24 -22.00
CA GLY A 59 -0.95 20.00 -23.08
C GLY A 59 0.38 20.73 -22.95
N PHE A 60 0.83 21.04 -21.72
CA PHE A 60 2.02 21.85 -21.45
C PHE A 60 3.25 21.04 -20.98
N GLY A 61 3.15 19.71 -20.97
CA GLY A 61 4.25 18.84 -20.52
C GLY A 61 5.40 18.77 -21.52
N ASP A 62 6.62 18.88 -21.00
CA ASP A 62 7.86 18.63 -21.75
C ASP A 62 7.96 17.15 -22.17
N VAL A 63 7.31 16.27 -21.41
CA VAL A 63 7.23 14.83 -21.67
C VAL A 63 5.80 14.45 -22.01
N ALA A 64 5.62 13.78 -23.15
CA ALA A 64 4.33 13.26 -23.56
C ALA A 64 3.83 12.18 -22.58
N GLY A 65 2.58 12.29 -22.18
CA GLY A 65 1.92 11.34 -21.28
C GLY A 65 0.43 11.24 -21.57
N GLU A 66 -0.18 10.12 -21.17
CA GLU A 66 -1.62 9.95 -21.23
C GLU A 66 -2.33 10.76 -20.14
N SER A 67 -3.60 11.08 -20.36
CA SER A 67 -4.40 11.80 -19.37
C SER A 67 -4.76 10.91 -18.19
N PHE A 68 -4.54 11.42 -16.97
CA PHE A 68 -4.98 10.79 -15.72
C PHE A 68 -6.17 11.49 -15.08
N LEU A 69 -6.88 12.37 -15.81
CA LEU A 69 -7.94 13.20 -15.25
C LEU A 69 -9.06 12.38 -14.60
N VAL A 70 -9.49 11.30 -15.25
CA VAL A 70 -10.53 10.41 -14.70
C VAL A 70 -10.04 9.74 -13.43
N ALA A 71 -8.80 9.23 -13.43
CA ALA A 71 -8.21 8.60 -12.25
C ALA A 71 -8.07 9.60 -11.09
N PHE A 72 -7.67 10.84 -11.37
CA PHE A 72 -7.58 11.90 -10.37
C PHE A 72 -8.93 12.21 -9.72
N ILE A 73 -10.00 12.33 -10.51
CA ILE A 73 -11.36 12.56 -10.00
C ILE A 73 -11.83 11.36 -9.16
N LEU A 74 -11.61 10.14 -9.64
CA LEU A 74 -11.96 8.93 -8.91
C LEU A 74 -11.23 8.81 -7.57
N MET A 75 -9.95 9.18 -7.51
CA MET A 75 -9.21 9.24 -6.26
C MET A 75 -9.85 10.22 -5.27
N GLY A 76 -10.25 11.41 -5.73
CA GLY A 76 -10.94 12.39 -4.90
C GLY A 76 -12.24 11.85 -4.30
N ILE A 77 -13.11 11.27 -5.13
CA ILE A 77 -14.39 10.68 -4.68
C ILE A 77 -14.13 9.50 -3.72
N THR A 78 -13.15 8.65 -4.03
CA THR A 78 -12.83 7.48 -3.22
C THR A 78 -12.30 7.89 -1.85
N LEU A 79 -11.44 8.91 -1.79
CA LEU A 79 -10.90 9.43 -0.54
C LEU A 79 -11.99 10.07 0.32
N ASP A 80 -12.95 10.78 -0.28
CA ASP A 80 -14.09 11.36 0.41
C ASP A 80 -14.96 10.28 1.07
N VAL A 81 -15.38 9.28 0.30
CA VAL A 81 -16.16 8.14 0.80
C VAL A 81 -15.38 7.33 1.85
N ALA A 82 -14.07 7.16 1.67
CA ALA A 82 -13.23 6.47 2.64
C ALA A 82 -13.13 7.24 3.97
N LEU A 83 -13.02 8.57 3.91
CA LEU A 83 -12.98 9.43 5.10
C LEU A 83 -14.32 9.40 5.84
N ASP A 84 -15.43 9.54 5.11
CA ASP A 84 -16.78 9.47 5.68
C ASP A 84 -17.06 8.09 6.29
N GLY A 85 -16.67 7.02 5.59
CA GLY A 85 -16.79 5.65 6.08
C GLY A 85 -15.95 5.41 7.34
N ALA A 86 -14.73 5.92 7.36
CA ALA A 86 -13.87 5.83 8.54
C ALA A 86 -14.45 6.61 9.72
N LEU A 87 -14.99 7.81 9.49
CA LEU A 87 -15.60 8.63 10.54
C LEU A 87 -16.89 8.00 11.06
N HIS A 88 -17.74 7.48 10.19
CA HIS A 88 -18.96 6.79 10.56
C HIS A 88 -18.66 5.56 11.42
N LEU A 89 -17.66 4.76 11.04
CA LEU A 89 -17.26 3.57 11.79
C LEU A 89 -16.55 3.91 13.12
N ALA A 90 -15.85 5.04 13.19
CA ALA A 90 -15.18 5.49 14.41
C ALA A 90 -16.16 6.06 15.46
N LYS A 91 -17.34 6.53 15.03
CA LYS A 91 -18.36 7.03 15.95
C LYS A 91 -19.03 5.85 16.67
N HIS A 92 -19.08 5.92 17.99
CA HIS A 92 -19.82 4.98 18.81
C HIS A 92 -21.18 5.59 19.21
N GLU A 93 -22.28 4.94 18.80
CA GLU A 93 -23.65 5.39 19.06
C GLU A 93 -24.09 5.18 20.54
N GLY A 94 -23.20 4.64 21.39
CA GLY A 94 -23.49 4.28 22.78
C GLY A 94 -23.60 5.44 23.78
N ASP A 95 -23.47 6.69 23.34
CA ASP A 95 -23.45 7.89 24.21
C ASP A 95 -24.60 8.88 23.92
N GLU A 96 -25.56 8.50 23.08
CA GLU A 96 -26.69 9.38 22.67
C GLU A 96 -27.78 9.55 23.76
N GLY A 97 -27.52 9.13 25.00
CA GLY A 97 -28.50 9.22 26.11
C GLY A 97 -27.91 9.46 27.50
N GLN A 98 -26.59 9.57 27.64
CA GLN A 98 -25.97 9.87 28.94
C GLN A 98 -25.14 11.14 28.80
N THR A 99 -25.73 12.23 29.31
CA THR A 99 -25.09 13.52 29.56
C THR A 99 -23.60 13.38 29.80
N GLU A 100 -22.80 13.89 28.85
CA GLU A 100 -21.39 14.27 28.98
C GLU A 100 -20.64 13.56 30.12
N THR A 101 -20.55 12.23 30.09
CA THR A 101 -19.41 11.61 30.78
C THR A 101 -18.27 11.69 29.80
N VAL A 102 -17.76 12.91 29.62
CA VAL A 102 -16.44 13.14 29.05
C VAL A 102 -15.54 12.19 29.82
N LEU A 103 -15.11 11.12 29.16
CA LEU A 103 -14.09 10.22 29.68
C LEU A 103 -12.78 11.02 29.62
N LEU A 104 -12.64 12.00 30.52
CA LEU A 104 -11.36 12.60 30.82
C LEU A 104 -10.46 11.42 31.20
N ALA A 105 -9.27 11.36 30.62
CA ALA A 105 -8.19 10.50 31.08
C ALA A 105 -7.67 10.99 32.44
N ASP A 106 -8.57 11.16 33.42
CA ASP A 106 -8.29 11.65 34.75
C ASP A 106 -7.98 10.52 35.74
N GLY A 107 -7.96 9.27 35.28
CA GLY A 107 -7.66 8.09 36.09
C GLY A 107 -8.81 7.67 37.03
N GLY A 108 -10.06 8.03 36.74
CA GLY A 108 -11.23 7.62 37.52
C GLY A 108 -11.44 8.44 38.80
N ARG A 109 -10.78 9.60 38.93
CA ARG A 109 -10.84 10.44 40.14
C ARG A 109 -12.24 11.03 40.36
N ARG A 110 -12.95 11.39 39.29
CA ARG A 110 -14.34 11.86 39.40
C ARG A 110 -15.32 10.79 39.89
N LEU A 111 -15.15 9.53 39.48
CA LEU A 111 -15.97 8.42 39.97
C LEU A 111 -15.70 8.13 41.45
N LYS A 112 -14.43 8.16 41.87
CA LYS A 112 -14.05 8.02 43.28
C LYS A 112 -14.71 9.10 44.14
N ASN A 113 -14.64 10.36 43.73
CA ASN A 113 -15.26 11.42 44.52
C ASN A 113 -16.79 11.23 44.64
N LYS A 114 -17.51 10.86 43.58
CA LYS A 114 -18.95 10.61 43.72
C LYS A 114 -19.29 9.42 44.64
N LEU A 115 -18.53 8.33 44.56
CA LEU A 115 -18.80 7.11 45.32
C LEU A 115 -18.41 7.21 46.81
N PHE A 116 -17.42 8.03 47.14
CA PHE A 116 -16.86 8.08 48.50
C PHE A 116 -17.16 9.39 49.25
N ASP A 117 -17.66 10.42 48.57
CA ASP A 117 -18.02 11.72 49.18
C ASP A 117 -19.52 11.80 49.54
N GLU A 118 -20.36 10.88 49.05
CA GLU A 118 -21.77 10.73 49.47
C GLU A 118 -21.94 9.98 50.80
N GLY A 119 -20.85 9.49 51.42
CA GLY A 119 -20.88 8.76 52.70
C GLY A 119 -20.47 9.57 53.92
N GLY A 120 -20.44 10.90 53.83
CA GLY A 120 -19.78 11.79 54.79
C GLY A 120 -20.67 12.75 55.57
N ASP A 121 -21.99 12.56 55.60
CA ASP A 121 -22.89 13.30 56.50
C ASP A 121 -23.67 12.31 57.38
N ASP A 122 -23.16 12.09 58.60
CA ASP A 122 -23.89 11.73 59.83
C ASP A 122 -23.02 12.04 61.06
#